data_AF-A0A914NMH1-F1
#
_entry.id   AF-A0A914NMH1-F1
#
_cell.length_a   1.000
_cell.length_b   1.000
_cell.length_c   1.000
_cell.angle_alpha   90.00
_cell.angle_beta   90.00
_cell.angle_gamma   90.00
#
_symmetry.space_group_name_H-M   'P 1'
#
loop_
_entity.id
_entity.type
_entity.pdbx_description
1 polymer ?
#
loop_
_entity_poly.entity_id
_entity_poly.type
_entity_poly.pdbx_seq_one_letter_code
_entity_poly.pdbx_strand_id
1 'polypeptide(L)'
;MCEEPPSFEEPEALKKRFHLIDTSYKPIFNKPMPKEGMGDSACVGRLQKTIEGICEKFKDAKSIVLVSHASPIGAIHEVLVNKWTYVGQATVTKFVETEKGSKETKFWSKQKQFCLEYSANADHLSNKSNLRPY
;
A
#
# COMPACT_ATOMS: atom_id res chain seq x y z
N MET A 1 16.71 0.58 10.72
CA MET A 1 15.71 -0.46 11.07
C MET A 1 15.21 -0.19 12.47
N CYS A 2 13.90 -0.22 12.70
CA CYS A 2 13.33 -0.06 14.04
C CYS A 2 13.11 -1.46 14.62
N GLU A 3 13.83 -1.81 15.68
CA GLU A 3 13.77 -3.14 16.32
C GLU A 3 12.45 -3.33 17.10
N GLU A 4 11.88 -2.23 17.58
CA GLU A 4 10.55 -2.17 18.21
C GLU A 4 9.73 -1.07 17.53
N PRO A 5 9.13 -1.33 16.36
CA PRO A 5 8.35 -0.32 15.67
C PRO A 5 7.18 0.11 16.58
N PRO A 6 6.97 1.42 16.80
CA PRO A 6 5.81 1.89 17.53
C PRO A 6 4.55 1.34 16.84
N SER A 7 3.65 0.76 17.63
CA SER A 7 2.35 0.32 17.13
C SER A 7 1.52 1.52 16.66
N PHE A 8 0.40 1.26 16.00
CA PHE A 8 -0.51 2.32 15.56
C PHE A 8 -1.48 2.72 16.68
N GLU A 9 -1.82 4.02 16.71
CA GLU A 9 -2.89 4.58 17.54
C GLU A 9 -4.26 4.02 17.10
N GLU A 10 -5.17 3.84 18.05
CA GLU A 10 -6.55 3.43 17.75
C GLU A 10 -7.32 4.58 17.05
N PRO A 11 -8.30 4.28 16.18
CA PRO A 11 -9.06 5.29 15.44
C PRO A 11 -9.67 6.40 16.30
N GLU A 12 -10.16 6.05 17.49
CA GLU A 12 -10.77 6.97 18.46
C GLU A 12 -9.75 7.99 18.99
N ALA A 13 -8.49 7.59 19.15
CA ALA A 13 -7.42 8.49 19.56
C ALA A 13 -7.06 9.45 18.41
N LEU A 14 -6.93 8.92 17.19
CA LEU A 14 -6.63 9.71 16.01
C LEU A 14 -7.72 10.73 15.68
N LYS A 15 -9.01 10.38 15.87
CA LYS A 15 -10.16 11.26 15.62
C LYS A 15 -10.11 12.57 16.41
N LYS A 16 -9.49 12.58 17.60
CA LYS A 16 -9.28 13.78 18.43
C LYS A 16 -8.40 14.82 17.74
N ARG A 17 -7.48 14.36 16.87
CA ARG A 17 -6.55 15.21 16.10
C ARG A 17 -7.01 15.44 14.66
N PHE A 18 -7.69 14.44 14.07
CA PHE A 18 -8.11 14.44 12.67
C PHE A 18 -9.61 14.13 12.57
N HIS A 19 -10.43 15.17 12.56
CA HIS A 19 -11.89 15.06 12.68
C HIS A 19 -12.59 14.30 11.54
N LEU A 20 -11.92 14.05 10.42
CA LEU A 20 -12.47 13.29 9.28
C LEU A 20 -12.20 11.78 9.33
N ILE A 21 -11.48 11.30 10.34
CA ILE A 21 -11.18 9.86 10.44
C ILE A 21 -12.46 9.05 10.58
N ASP A 22 -12.56 7.98 9.80
CA ASP A 22 -13.60 6.97 9.93
C ASP A 22 -13.25 6.00 11.05
N THR A 23 -13.95 6.11 12.17
CA THR A 23 -13.77 5.22 13.33
C THR A 23 -14.44 3.86 13.14
N SER A 24 -15.26 3.69 12.09
CA SER A 24 -15.87 2.38 11.77
C SER A 24 -14.92 1.47 10.99
N TYR A 25 -13.79 2.01 10.49
CA TYR A 25 -12.80 1.25 9.76
C TYR A 25 -12.07 0.24 10.66
N LYS A 26 -12.36 -1.05 10.44
CA LYS A 26 -11.60 -2.16 11.01
C LYS A 26 -10.41 -2.56 10.12
N PRO A 27 -9.16 -2.55 10.62
CA PRO A 27 -7.98 -3.03 9.87
C PRO A 27 -8.07 -4.50 9.50
N ILE A 28 -7.32 -4.93 8.48
CA ILE A 28 -7.25 -6.34 8.06
C ILE A 28 -6.53 -7.21 9.09
N PHE A 29 -5.54 -6.65 9.79
CA PHE A 29 -4.82 -7.31 10.88
C PHE A 29 -5.22 -6.71 12.23
N ASN A 30 -5.52 -7.58 13.19
CA ASN A 30 -5.76 -7.20 14.57
C ASN A 30 -4.48 -7.33 15.40
N LYS A 31 -4.41 -6.62 16.54
CA LYS A 31 -3.35 -6.81 17.53
C LYS A 31 -3.53 -8.17 18.25
N PRO A 32 -2.45 -8.88 18.63
CA PRO A 32 -1.06 -8.56 18.32
C PRO A 32 -0.73 -8.80 16.85
N MET A 33 0.13 -7.95 16.28
CA MET A 33 0.56 -8.10 14.89
C MET A 33 1.32 -9.41 14.69
N PRO A 34 1.19 -10.07 13.52
CA PRO A 34 2.00 -11.24 13.20
C PRO A 34 3.48 -10.86 13.20
N LYS A 35 4.33 -11.80 13.63
CA LYS A 35 5.79 -11.63 13.55
C LYS A 35 6.18 -11.39 12.08
N GLU A 36 7.06 -10.42 11.86
CA GLU A 36 7.68 -10.18 10.56
C GLU A 36 9.16 -10.58 10.60
N GLY A 37 9.67 -10.93 9.42
CA GLY A 37 11.10 -11.14 9.23
C GLY A 37 11.91 -9.84 9.28
N MET A 38 13.22 -9.96 9.09
CA MET A 38 14.12 -8.82 8.93
C MET A 38 14.17 -8.36 7.47
N GLY A 39 14.40 -7.07 7.23
CA GLY A 39 14.52 -6.51 5.88
C GLY A 39 13.24 -5.90 5.33
N ASP A 40 13.38 -5.05 4.32
CA ASP A 40 12.26 -4.34 3.70
C ASP A 40 11.24 -5.30 3.06
N SER A 41 11.71 -6.41 2.48
CA SER A 41 10.87 -7.42 1.84
C SER A 41 10.06 -8.28 2.83
N ALA A 42 10.36 -8.21 4.13
CA ALA A 42 9.63 -8.98 5.14
C ALA A 42 8.14 -8.62 5.21
N CYS A 43 7.78 -7.41 4.77
CA CYS A 43 6.40 -6.94 4.78
C CYS A 43 5.55 -7.45 3.60
N VAL A 44 6.15 -8.03 2.55
CA VAL A 44 5.46 -8.41 1.29
C VAL A 44 4.23 -9.28 1.55
N GLY A 45 4.38 -10.36 2.33
CA GLY A 45 3.27 -11.27 2.61
C GLY A 45 2.13 -10.62 3.41
N ARG A 46 2.45 -9.67 4.31
CA ARG A 46 1.44 -8.91 5.05
C ARG A 46 0.74 -7.89 4.16
N LEU A 47 1.48 -7.24 3.26
CA LEU A 47 0.92 -6.29 2.30
C LEU A 47 -0.01 -6.99 1.31
N GLN A 48 0.36 -8.18 0.82
CA GLN A 48 -0.50 -8.97 -0.05
C GLN A 48 -1.87 -9.23 0.60
N LYS A 49 -1.89 -9.79 1.82
CA LYS A 49 -3.13 -10.04 2.56
C LYS A 49 -3.92 -8.76 2.84
N THR A 50 -3.22 -7.65 3.12
CA THR A 50 -3.86 -6.35 3.36
C THR A 50 -4.57 -5.87 2.10
N ILE A 51 -3.91 -5.91 0.94
CA ILE A 51 -4.50 -5.48 -0.34
C ILE A 51 -5.69 -6.38 -0.70
N GLU A 52 -5.54 -7.71 -0.60
CA GLU A 52 -6.63 -8.67 -0.82
C GLU A 52 -7.85 -8.35 0.05
N GLY A 53 -7.63 -8.13 1.35
CA GLY A 53 -8.70 -7.80 2.29
C GLY A 53 -9.37 -6.45 2.01
N ILE A 54 -8.60 -5.43 1.59
CA ILE A 54 -9.14 -4.13 1.21
C ILE A 54 -9.99 -4.27 -0.06
N CYS A 55 -9.51 -4.98 -1.09
CA CYS A 55 -10.25 -5.20 -2.34
C CYS A 55 -11.57 -5.94 -2.10
N GLU A 56 -11.59 -6.92 -1.20
CA GLU A 56 -12.82 -7.63 -0.84
C GLU A 56 -13.78 -6.73 -0.03
N LYS A 57 -13.27 -6.05 1.00
CA LYS A 57 -14.06 -5.19 1.88
C LYS A 57 -14.68 -4.01 1.16
N PHE A 58 -14.01 -3.49 0.13
CA PHE A 58 -14.44 -2.32 -0.65
C PHE A 58 -14.62 -2.66 -2.14
N LYS A 59 -15.17 -3.85 -2.44
CA LYS A 59 -15.37 -4.32 -3.82
C LYS A 59 -16.22 -3.39 -4.70
N ASP A 60 -17.09 -2.60 -4.08
CA ASP A 60 -17.97 -1.64 -4.77
C ASP A 60 -17.33 -0.24 -4.94
N ALA A 61 -16.13 -0.03 -4.37
CA ALA A 61 -15.41 1.23 -4.51
C ALA A 61 -14.81 1.36 -5.92
N LYS A 62 -15.05 2.49 -6.57
CA LYS A 62 -14.47 2.80 -7.89
C LYS A 62 -12.96 3.02 -7.84
N SER A 63 -12.44 3.53 -6.73
CA SER A 63 -11.03 3.85 -6.54
C SER A 63 -10.66 3.81 -5.07
N ILE A 64 -9.44 3.36 -4.79
CA ILE A 64 -8.87 3.29 -3.43
C ILE A 64 -7.52 3.99 -3.46
N VAL A 65 -7.27 4.83 -2.46
CA VAL A 65 -5.97 5.51 -2.29
C VAL A 65 -5.29 4.94 -1.06
N LEU A 66 -4.06 4.46 -1.24
CA LEU A 66 -3.21 3.99 -0.14
C LEU A 66 -2.09 5.01 0.08
N VAL A 67 -1.92 5.45 1.32
CA VAL A 67 -0.80 6.30 1.75
C VAL A 67 0.07 5.46 2.68
N SER A 68 1.36 5.35 2.37
CA SER A 68 2.27 4.48 3.13
C SER A 68 3.73 4.95 3.05
N HIS A 69 4.63 4.16 3.63
CA HIS A 69 6.07 4.40 3.66
C HIS A 69 6.80 3.71 2.50
N ALA A 70 8.10 4.00 2.33
CA ALA A 70 8.92 3.52 1.22
C ALA A 70 8.86 1.99 1.05
N SER A 71 9.17 1.19 2.08
CA SER A 71 9.20 -0.27 1.99
C SER A 71 7.82 -0.89 1.69
N PRO A 72 6.72 -0.50 2.37
CA PRO A 72 5.38 -0.92 1.97
C PRO A 72 4.99 -0.53 0.54
N ILE A 73 5.40 0.63 0.03
CA ILE A 73 5.14 1.02 -1.37
C ILE A 73 5.94 0.16 -2.34
N GLY A 74 7.20 -0.16 -2.02
CA GLY A 74 8.00 -1.13 -2.75
C GLY A 74 7.33 -2.51 -2.80
N ALA A 75 6.82 -2.97 -1.66
CA ALA A 75 6.05 -4.21 -1.57
C ALA A 75 4.73 -4.15 -2.34
N ILE A 76 4.04 -3.01 -2.42
CA ILE A 76 2.83 -2.86 -3.24
C ILE A 76 3.16 -3.05 -4.74
N HIS A 77 4.28 -2.51 -5.23
CA HIS A 77 4.70 -2.76 -6.61
C HIS A 77 5.09 -4.23 -6.84
N GLU A 78 5.82 -4.84 -5.89
CA GLU A 78 6.14 -6.28 -5.92
C GLU A 78 4.85 -7.11 -6.01
N VAL A 79 3.87 -6.81 -5.16
CA VAL A 79 2.63 -7.57 -5.06
C VAL A 79 1.75 -7.38 -6.30
N LEU A 80 1.57 -6.15 -6.78
CA LEU A 80 0.62 -5.85 -7.86
C LEU A 80 1.20 -6.12 -9.25
N VAL A 81 2.50 -5.89 -9.45
CA VAL A 81 3.15 -5.96 -10.77
C VAL A 81 4.49 -6.69 -10.77
N ASN A 82 4.79 -7.46 -9.73
CA ASN A 82 5.98 -8.34 -9.64
C ASN A 82 7.31 -7.58 -9.85
N LYS A 83 7.38 -6.35 -9.34
CA LYS A 83 8.60 -5.53 -9.41
C LYS A 83 8.72 -4.58 -8.22
N TRP A 84 9.50 -4.95 -7.21
CA TRP A 84 9.87 -4.05 -6.12
C TRP A 84 10.39 -2.70 -6.66
N THR A 85 9.75 -1.61 -6.26
CA THR A 85 10.10 -0.26 -6.73
C THR A 85 9.94 0.77 -5.61
N TYR A 86 11.05 1.40 -5.22
CA TYR A 86 11.01 2.57 -4.35
C TYR A 86 10.57 3.80 -5.13
N VAL A 87 9.80 4.67 -4.47
CA VAL A 87 9.31 5.93 -5.06
C VAL A 87 9.61 7.08 -4.12
N GLY A 88 9.63 8.29 -4.69
CA GLY A 88 9.86 9.51 -3.91
C GLY A 88 8.70 9.87 -2.98
N GLN A 89 9.00 10.68 -1.98
CA GLN A 89 8.04 11.28 -1.05
C GLN A 89 6.97 12.07 -1.80
N ALA A 90 5.72 11.89 -1.36
CA ALA A 90 4.54 12.54 -1.94
C ALA A 90 4.41 12.36 -3.46
N THR A 91 5.02 11.32 -4.04
CA THR A 91 4.75 10.93 -5.42
C THR A 91 3.55 9.99 -5.49
N VAL A 92 2.89 9.94 -6.64
CA VAL A 92 1.69 9.11 -6.85
C VAL A 92 2.00 8.00 -7.83
N THR A 93 1.65 6.78 -7.46
CA THR A 93 1.65 5.61 -8.34
C THR A 93 0.21 5.16 -8.55
N LYS A 94 -0.16 4.85 -9.80
CA LYS A 94 -1.50 4.38 -10.15
C LYS A 94 -1.43 2.98 -10.75
N PHE A 95 -2.20 2.08 -10.14
CA PHE A 95 -2.48 0.74 -10.64
C PHE A 95 -3.93 0.68 -11.12
N VAL A 96 -4.17 -0.03 -12.22
CA VAL A 96 -5.52 -0.20 -12.80
C VAL A 96 -5.85 -1.67 -12.87
N GLU A 97 -7.04 -2.04 -12.40
CA GLU A 97 -7.56 -3.39 -12.54
C GLU A 97 -7.85 -3.70 -14.02
N THR A 98 -7.40 -4.85 -14.52
CA THR A 98 -7.58 -5.27 -15.90
C THR A 98 -8.34 -6.59 -16.00
N GLU A 99 -9.08 -6.74 -17.09
CA GLU A 99 -9.66 -8.03 -17.48
C GLU A 99 -8.54 -8.93 -18.04
N LYS A 100 -7.98 -9.81 -17.20
CA LYS A 100 -7.02 -10.90 -17.53
C LYS A 100 -6.12 -10.73 -18.78
N GLY A 101 -4.81 -10.56 -18.55
CA GLY A 101 -3.79 -11.28 -19.32
C GLY A 101 -2.55 -10.48 -19.77
N SER A 102 -1.80 -9.82 -18.88
CA SER A 102 -0.39 -9.52 -19.19
C SER A 102 0.51 -10.54 -18.50
N LYS A 103 1.44 -11.14 -19.25
CA LYS A 103 2.31 -12.25 -18.81
C LYS A 103 3.28 -11.89 -17.67
N GLU A 104 3.24 -10.64 -17.19
CA GLU A 104 4.16 -10.05 -16.22
C GLU A 104 3.52 -9.82 -14.84
N THR A 105 2.21 -10.07 -14.69
CA THR A 105 1.48 -9.76 -13.44
C THR A 105 1.02 -11.03 -12.74
N LYS A 106 1.48 -11.23 -11.49
CA LYS A 106 1.04 -12.33 -10.61
C LYS A 106 0.40 -11.75 -9.35
N PHE A 107 -0.81 -11.22 -9.46
CA PHE A 107 -1.67 -11.16 -8.27
C PHE A 107 -2.44 -12.48 -8.20
N TRP A 108 -2.08 -13.33 -7.23
CA TRP A 108 -2.51 -14.73 -7.08
C TRP A 108 -3.94 -14.87 -6.53
N SER A 109 -4.90 -14.11 -7.06
CA SER A 109 -6.30 -14.52 -6.96
C SER A 109 -6.82 -14.72 -8.38
N LYS A 110 -7.54 -15.81 -8.65
CA LYS A 110 -8.00 -16.25 -9.98
C LYS A 110 -8.87 -15.22 -10.74
N GLN A 111 -9.06 -14.00 -10.24
CA GLN A 111 -10.09 -13.07 -10.68
C GLN A 111 -9.61 -11.64 -10.98
N LYS A 112 -8.51 -11.12 -10.40
CA LYS A 112 -8.09 -9.71 -10.61
C LYS A 112 -6.62 -9.58 -10.99
N GLN A 113 -6.34 -8.89 -12.09
CA GLN A 113 -4.99 -8.49 -12.48
C GLN A 113 -4.88 -6.96 -12.41
N PHE A 114 -3.70 -6.46 -12.08
CA PHE A 114 -3.43 -5.02 -12.07
C PHE A 114 -2.31 -4.69 -13.04
N CYS A 115 -2.44 -3.61 -13.78
CA CYS A 115 -1.35 -3.01 -14.53
C CYS A 115 -0.90 -1.70 -13.88
N LEU A 116 0.37 -1.35 -14.07
CA LEU A 116 0.92 -0.07 -13.65
C LEU A 116 0.67 0.96 -14.75
N GLU A 117 -0.15 1.98 -14.49
CA GLU A 117 -0.38 3.08 -15.45
C GLU A 117 0.74 4.11 -15.39
N TYR A 118 1.13 4.51 -14.17
CA TYR A 118 2.32 5.33 -13.94
C TYR A 118 2.86 5.08 -12.52
N SER A 119 4.17 5.30 -12.35
CA SER A 119 4.84 5.24 -11.05
C SER A 119 5.56 6.54 -10.74
N ALA A 120 5.59 6.89 -9.45
CA ALA A 120 6.32 8.04 -8.92
C ALA A 120 6.00 9.39 -9.62
N ASN A 121 4.74 9.61 -10.02
CA ASN A 121 4.33 10.88 -10.60
C ASN A 121 4.47 12.01 -9.57
N ALA A 122 5.23 13.03 -9.95
CA ALA A 122 5.53 14.19 -9.12
C ALA A 122 5.00 15.50 -9.74
N ASP A 123 4.19 15.44 -10.79
CA ASP A 123 3.85 16.64 -11.58
C ASP A 123 3.01 17.66 -10.82
N HIS A 124 2.27 17.18 -9.83
CA HIS A 124 1.51 17.99 -8.90
C HIS A 124 2.36 18.72 -7.85
N LEU A 125 3.65 18.37 -7.70
CA LEU A 125 4.54 18.98 -6.72
C LEU A 125 5.14 20.27 -7.27
N SER A 126 5.04 21.35 -6.50
CA SER A 126 5.66 22.64 -6.80
C SER A 126 7.19 22.60 -6.73
N ASN A 127 7.76 21.66 -5.97
CA ASN A 127 9.19 21.44 -5.86
C ASN A 127 9.52 19.94 -6.01
N LYS A 128 10.36 19.62 -7.00
CA LYS A 128 10.76 18.25 -7.36
C LYS A 128 12.22 17.93 -7.04
N SER A 129 12.95 18.86 -6.40
CA SER A 129 14.42 18.75 -6.26
C SER A 129 14.89 17.74 -5.20
N ASN A 130 14.04 17.36 -4.25
CA ASN A 130 14.41 16.44 -3.18
C ASN A 130 13.26 15.49 -2.82
N LEU A 131 12.95 14.56 -3.73
CA LEU A 131 11.91 13.57 -3.52
C LEU A 131 12.36 12.39 -2.64
N ARG A 132 13.66 12.27 -2.33
CA ARG A 132 14.24 11.19 -1.49
C ARG A 132 13.71 9.78 -1.84
N PRO A 133 13.82 9.31 -3.10
CA PRO A 133 13.62 7.89 -3.37
C PRO A 133 14.67 7.08 -2.59
N TYR A 134 14.21 6.05 -1.86
CA TYR A 134 15.05 5.19 -1.03
C TYR A 134 15.88 4.23 -1.88
#